data_AF-A0A5N4B4D2-F1
#
_entry.id   AF-A0A5N4B4D2-F1
#
_cell.length_a   1.000
_cell.length_b   1.000
_cell.length_c   1.000
_cell.angle_alpha   90.00
_cell.angle_beta   90.00
_cell.angle_gamma   90.00
#
_symmetry.space_group_name_H-M   'P 1'
#
loop_
_entity.id
_entity.type
_entity.pdbx_description
1 polymer ?
#
loop_
_entity_poly.entity_id
_entity_poly.type
_entity_poly.pdbx_seq_one_letter_code
_entity_poly.pdbx_strand_id
1 'polypeptide(L)'
;MYTASQLIREDETLKEFVKRYKNTFLEVTSGDLRLKRSHGYFYQIQGQLHITRRKVCHFIVFVNRIQPLFTERIARDEGFWSIKCFPGWRNFIKSVCCQN
;
A
#
# COMPACT_ATOMS: atom_id res chain seq x y z
N MET A 1 11.29 8.25 -9.89
CA MET A 1 10.13 7.51 -9.35
C MET A 1 8.89 8.12 -9.98
N TYR A 2 8.33 7.49 -11.01
CA TYR A 2 7.12 8.03 -11.66
C TYR A 2 5.93 7.78 -10.74
N THR A 3 5.16 8.82 -10.43
CA THR A 3 3.91 8.67 -9.69
C THR A 3 2.88 7.98 -10.58
N ALA A 4 2.00 7.17 -9.98
CA ALA A 4 0.96 6.47 -10.73
C ALA A 4 0.08 7.42 -11.56
N SER A 5 -0.10 8.65 -11.10
CA SER A 5 -0.75 9.74 -11.81
C SER A 5 -0.08 10.15 -13.12
N GLN A 6 1.20 9.83 -13.33
CA GLN A 6 1.92 10.11 -14.58
C GLN A 6 1.78 8.99 -15.63
N LEU A 7 1.26 7.82 -15.24
CA LEU A 7 1.14 6.64 -16.11
C LEU A 7 -0.30 6.33 -16.52
N ILE A 8 -1.27 6.80 -15.73
CA ILE A 8 -2.69 6.65 -16.03
C ILE A 8 -3.05 7.68 -17.10
N ARG A 9 -3.57 7.21 -18.24
CA ARG A 9 -4.03 8.12 -19.29
C ARG A 9 -5.25 8.90 -18.77
N GLU A 10 -5.44 10.13 -19.22
CA GLU A 10 -6.54 10.98 -18.74
C GLU A 10 -7.93 10.36 -18.97
N ASP A 11 -8.05 9.47 -19.96
CA ASP A 11 -9.26 8.78 -20.39
C ASP A 11 -9.47 7.38 -19.78
N GLU A 12 -8.53 6.87 -18.98
CA GLU A 12 -8.56 5.47 -18.50
C GLU A 12 -9.02 5.36 -17.03
N THR A 13 -9.77 4.29 -16.72
CA THR A 13 -10.12 3.96 -15.33
C THR A 13 -8.97 3.26 -14.59
N LEU A 14 -8.95 3.39 -13.26
CA LEU A 14 -7.92 2.73 -12.44
C LEU A 14 -7.94 1.20 -12.53
N LYS A 15 -9.13 0.61 -12.75
CA LYS A 15 -9.27 -0.85 -12.92
C LYS A 15 -8.62 -1.32 -14.22
N GLU A 16 -8.75 -0.57 -15.31
CA GLU A 16 -8.12 -0.88 -16.60
C GLU A 16 -6.59 -0.72 -16.51
N PHE A 17 -6.13 0.35 -15.88
CA PHE A 17 -4.71 0.59 -15.62
C PHE A 17 -4.05 -0.59 -14.88
N VAL A 18 -4.68 -1.06 -13.80
CA VAL A 18 -4.19 -2.18 -12.99
C VAL A 18 -4.18 -3.50 -13.76
N LYS A 19 -5.16 -3.72 -14.66
CA LYS A 19 -5.17 -4.90 -15.54
C LYS A 19 -4.05 -4.86 -16.57
N ARG A 20 -3.74 -3.68 -17.10
CA ARG A 20 -2.69 -3.47 -18.11
C ARG A 20 -1.28 -3.61 -17.53
N TYR A 21 -1.05 -3.07 -16.34
CA TYR A 21 0.27 -3.07 -15.69
C TYR A 21 0.32 -4.02 -14.50
N LYS A 22 1.12 -5.09 -14.63
CA LYS A 22 1.30 -6.08 -13.56
C LYS A 22 2.02 -5.53 -12.31
N ASN A 23 2.89 -4.53 -12.47
CA ASN A 23 3.73 -3.98 -11.40
C ASN A 23 3.14 -2.74 -10.71
N THR A 24 1.82 -2.68 -10.56
CA THR A 24 1.13 -1.61 -9.84
C THR A 24 1.06 -1.90 -8.34
N PHE A 25 0.77 -0.88 -7.52
CA PHE A 25 0.56 -1.04 -6.08
C PHE A 25 -0.85 -1.55 -5.74
N LEU A 26 -1.77 -1.52 -6.69
CA LEU A 26 -3.15 -1.98 -6.54
C LEU A 26 -3.34 -3.34 -7.21
N GLU A 27 -4.30 -4.11 -6.74
CA GLU A 27 -4.75 -5.38 -7.32
C GLU A 27 -6.27 -5.43 -7.37
N VAL A 28 -6.80 -6.20 -8.31
CA VAL A 28 -8.22 -6.54 -8.34
C VAL A 28 -8.40 -7.87 -7.61
N THR A 29 -9.12 -7.88 -6.51
CA THR A 29 -9.48 -9.09 -5.75
C THR A 29 -10.99 -9.17 -5.64
N SER A 30 -11.58 -10.30 -6.04
CA SER A 30 -13.04 -10.51 -6.00
C SER A 30 -13.86 -9.43 -6.73
N GLY A 31 -13.28 -8.82 -7.78
CA GLY A 31 -13.91 -7.74 -8.55
C GLY A 31 -13.65 -6.32 -8.03
N ASP A 32 -13.11 -6.19 -6.82
CA ASP A 32 -12.82 -4.92 -6.17
C ASP A 32 -11.34 -4.56 -6.19
N LEU A 33 -11.09 -3.26 -6.30
CA LEU A 33 -9.74 -2.73 -6.36
C LEU A 33 -9.25 -2.47 -4.92
N ARG A 34 -8.06 -2.98 -4.59
CA ARG A 34 -7.44 -2.79 -3.28
C ARG A 34 -5.93 -2.65 -3.39
N LEU A 35 -5.31 -2.10 -2.35
CA LEU A 35 -3.87 -2.08 -2.17
C LEU A 35 -3.35 -3.50 -1.94
N LYS A 36 -2.37 -3.89 -2.75
CA LYS A 36 -1.67 -5.17 -2.63
C LYS A 36 -1.12 -5.33 -1.22
N ARG A 37 -1.49 -6.41 -0.54
CA ARG A 37 -1.03 -6.72 0.82
C ARG A 37 0.47 -7.03 0.88
N SER A 38 1.07 -7.36 -0.27
CA SER A 38 2.51 -7.54 -0.44
C SER A 38 3.27 -6.27 -0.80
N HIS A 39 2.60 -5.17 -1.12
CA HIS A 39 3.26 -3.93 -1.57
C HIS A 39 3.71 -3.07 -0.38
N GLY A 40 4.82 -2.34 -0.54
CA GLY A 40 5.45 -1.55 0.53
C GLY A 40 4.52 -0.53 1.20
N TYR A 41 3.59 0.08 0.46
CA TYR A 41 2.58 0.99 1.05
C TYR A 41 1.72 0.31 2.12
N PHE A 42 1.38 -0.98 1.95
CA PHE A 42 0.61 -1.69 2.97
C PHE A 42 1.43 -1.87 4.25
N TYR A 43 2.72 -2.19 4.13
CA TYR A 43 3.64 -2.27 5.27
C TYR A 43 3.79 -0.93 5.99
N GLN A 44 3.91 0.17 5.24
CA GLN A 44 3.98 1.52 5.81
C GLN A 44 2.74 1.86 6.62
N ILE A 45 1.55 1.59 6.07
CA ILE A 45 0.27 1.85 6.74
C ILE A 45 0.13 1.00 7.99
N GLN A 46 0.42 -0.29 7.94
CA GLN A 46 0.36 -1.18 9.11
C GLN A 46 1.33 -0.72 10.21
N GLY A 47 2.54 -0.29 9.84
CA GLY A 47 3.50 0.26 10.80
C GLY A 47 3.01 1.56 11.44
N GLN A 48 2.49 2.49 10.66
CA GLN A 48 1.92 3.73 11.19
C GLN A 48 0.76 3.46 12.15
N LEU A 49 -0.15 2.55 11.79
CA LEU A 49 -1.29 2.17 12.65
C LEU A 49 -0.83 1.55 13.96
N HIS A 50 0.20 0.70 13.93
CA HIS A 50 0.73 0.07 15.13
C HIS A 50 1.43 1.09 16.04
N ILE A 51 2.32 1.92 15.49
CA ILE A 51 3.07 2.96 16.24
C ILE A 51 2.11 3.98 16.87
N THR A 52 1.15 4.47 16.09
CA THR A 52 0.19 5.51 16.55
C THR A 52 -0.98 4.95 17.35
N ARG A 53 -1.05 3.62 17.54
CA ARG A 53 -2.16 2.91 18.19
C ARG A 53 -3.54 3.22 17.59
N ARG A 54 -3.60 3.54 16.29
CA ARG A 54 -4.84 3.82 15.57
C ARG A 54 -5.43 2.51 15.01
N LYS A 55 -6.76 2.45 14.91
CA LYS A 55 -7.47 1.26 14.43
C LYS A 55 -7.57 1.19 12.90
N VAL A 56 -7.55 2.34 12.23
CA VAL A 56 -7.90 2.46 10.81
C VAL A 56 -7.10 3.59 10.17
N CYS A 57 -6.69 3.39 8.91
CA CYS A 57 -6.14 4.40 8.01
C CYS A 57 -7.04 4.50 6.78
N HIS A 58 -7.33 5.72 6.33
CA HIS A 58 -7.96 5.96 5.03
C HIS A 58 -6.84 6.20 4.01
N PHE A 59 -6.62 5.22 3.14
CA PHE A 59 -5.67 5.32 2.04
C PHE A 59 -6.35 5.99 0.86
N ILE A 60 -5.87 7.17 0.49
CA ILE A 60 -6.47 8.01 -0.57
C ILE A 60 -5.41 8.25 -1.63
N VAL A 61 -5.78 8.02 -2.89
CA VAL A 61 -4.91 8.23 -4.05
C VAL A 61 -5.64 9.13 -5.03
N PHE A 62 -4.99 10.23 -5.40
CA PHE A 62 -5.42 11.03 -6.52
C PHE A 62 -5.02 10.34 -7.82
N VAL A 63 -5.99 10.15 -8.72
CA VAL A 63 -5.85 9.26 -9.89
C VAL A 63 -5.79 10.09 -11.18
N ASN A 64 -6.91 10.60 -11.69
CA ASN A 64 -6.96 11.48 -12.87
C ASN A 64 -8.24 12.34 -12.85
N ARG A 65 -8.56 13.07 -13.92
CA ARG A 65 -9.76 13.93 -13.94
C ARG A 65 -11.09 13.16 -13.95
N ILE A 66 -11.14 11.99 -14.57
CA ILE A 66 -12.38 11.21 -14.75
C ILE A 66 -12.71 10.41 -13.49
N GLN A 67 -11.70 9.78 -12.90
CA GLN A 67 -11.76 9.14 -11.60
C GLN A 67 -10.79 9.87 -10.68
N PRO A 68 -11.23 10.91 -9.93
CA PRO A 68 -10.33 11.76 -9.17
C PRO A 68 -9.71 11.07 -7.96
N LEU A 69 -10.45 10.20 -7.29
CA LEU A 69 -10.01 9.59 -6.04
C LEU A 69 -10.26 8.09 -6.04
N PHE A 70 -9.22 7.36 -5.65
CA PHE A 70 -9.35 6.02 -5.10
C PHE A 70 -9.23 6.10 -3.59
N THR A 71 -10.13 5.40 -2.88
CA THR A 71 -10.09 5.35 -1.42
C THR A 71 -10.22 3.91 -0.94
N GLU A 72 -9.41 3.54 0.04
CA GLU A 72 -9.51 2.27 0.74
C GLU A 72 -9.39 2.49 2.25
N ARG A 73 -10.30 1.88 3.01
CA ARG A 73 -10.25 1.87 4.47
C ARG A 73 -9.46 0.64 4.93
N ILE A 74 -8.27 0.86 5.47
CA ILE A 74 -7.37 -0.21 5.93
C ILE A 74 -7.41 -0.29 7.44
N ALA A 75 -7.80 -1.44 7.98
CA ALA A 75 -7.78 -1.71 9.41
C ALA A 75 -6.37 -2.14 9.86
N ARG A 76 -6.06 -1.86 11.12
CA ARG A 76 -4.85 -2.37 11.78
C ARG A 76 -4.94 -3.90 11.88
N ASP A 77 -3.91 -4.57 11.40
CA ASP A 77 -3.79 -6.02 11.40
C ASP A 77 -2.60 -6.41 12.29
N GLU A 78 -2.93 -6.83 13.52
CA GLU A 78 -1.92 -7.23 14.52
C GLU A 78 -1.17 -8.50 14.09
N GLY A 79 -1.85 -9.43 13.41
CA GLY A 79 -1.23 -10.66 12.93
C GLY A 79 -0.22 -10.39 11.82
N PHE A 80 -0.58 -9.51 10.88
CA PHE A 80 0.36 -9.06 9.86
C PHE A 80 1.55 -8.33 10.47
N TRP A 81 1.32 -7.46 11.45
CA TRP A 81 2.41 -6.76 12.14
C TRP A 81 3.38 -7.73 12.82
N SER A 82 2.87 -8.66 13.63
CA SER A 82 3.71 -9.60 14.39
C SER A 82 4.46 -10.59 13.50
N ILE A 83 3.84 -11.04 12.41
CA ILE A 83 4.41 -12.08 11.53
C ILE A 83 5.33 -11.49 10.46
N LYS A 84 5.00 -10.32 9.91
CA LYS A 84 5.70 -9.76 8.73
C LYS A 84 6.46 -8.47 9.03
N CYS A 85 5.83 -7.49 9.67
CA CYS A 85 6.45 -6.18 9.89
C CYS A 85 7.54 -6.22 10.97
N PHE A 86 7.23 -6.77 12.15
CA PHE A 86 8.12 -6.75 13.29
C PHE A 86 9.44 -7.54 13.04
N PRO A 87 9.42 -8.74 12.43
CA PRO A 87 10.66 -9.44 12.09
C PRO A 87 11.51 -8.67 11.08
N GLY A 88 10.88 -8.06 10.06
CA GLY A 88 11.58 -7.22 9.08
C GLY A 88 12.28 -6.03 9.73
N TRP A 89 11.57 -5.32 10.62
CA TRP A 89 12.13 -4.19 11.36
C TRP A 89 13.24 -4.62 12.33
N ARG A 90 13.05 -5.73 13.05
CA ARG A 90 14.07 -6.29 13.96
C ARG A 90 15.34 -6.68 13.21
N ASN A 91 15.22 -7.30 12.04
CA ASN A 91 16.36 -7.69 11.22
C ASN A 91 17.11 -6.46 10.67
N PHE A 92 16.37 -5.42 10.25
CA PHE A 92 16.96 -4.15 9.84
C PHE A 92 17.77 -3.52 10.99
N ILE A 93 17.19 -3.42 12.19
CA ILE A 93 17.91 -2.88 13.36
C ILE A 93 19.15 -3.69 13.69
N LYS A 94 19.07 -5.03 13.71
CA LYS A 94 20.26 -5.86 13.93
C LYS A 94 21.32 -5.62 12.86
N SER A 95 20.93 -5.51 11.60
CA SER A 95 21.87 -5.24 10.50
C SER A 95 22.55 -3.87 10.63
N VAL A 96 21.86 -2.86 11.16
CA VAL A 96 22.41 -1.51 11.29
C VAL A 96 23.21 -1.35 12.59
N CYS A 97 22.78 -1.99 13.68
CA CYS A 97 23.37 -1.80 15.01
C CYS A 97 24.42 -2.85 15.40
N CYS A 98 24.42 -4.05 14.79
CA CYS A 98 25.38 -5.12 15.12
C CYS A 98 26.50 -5.27 14.05
N GLN A 99 26.72 -4.26 13.21
CA GLN A 99 27.87 -4.17 12.31
C GLN A 99 29.12 -3.54 12.97
N ASN A 100 29.14 -3.40 14.30
CA ASN A 100 30.30 -2.96 15.07
C ASN A 100 30.78 -4.05 16.02
#